data_AF-A0A151S968-F1
#
_entry.id   AF-A0A151S968-F1
#
_cell.length_a   1.000
_cell.length_b   1.000
_cell.length_c   1.000
_cell.angle_alpha   90.00
_cell.angle_beta   90.00
_cell.angle_gamma   90.00
#
_symmetry.space_group_name_H-M   'P 1'
#
loop_
_entity.id
_entity.type
_entity.pdbx_description
1 polymer ?
#
loop_
_entity_poly.entity_id
_entity_poly.type
_entity_poly.pdbx_seq_one_letter_code
_entity_poly.pdbx_strand_id
1 'polypeptide(L)'
;FLASFRGVRYHLQDFAGHGNDPENEKELFNLRHASLRNVIEKIFGIFKSRFTIFKSAPPFLFKTRVELVLVCVALHNFLRKECRSDEFSIEAVDELHLQRYQLMKIILLNLLFKPRNKSEKTLMFGGLV
;
A
#
# COMPACT_ATOMS: atom_id res chain seq x y z
N PHE A 1 15.82 -8.60 2.60
CA PHE A 1 15.09 -8.97 1.37
C PHE A 1 14.39 -10.30 1.64
N LEU A 2 13.07 -10.38 1.46
CA LEU A 2 12.30 -11.62 1.57
C LEU A 2 12.01 -12.11 0.15
N ALA A 3 12.61 -13.21 -0.25
CA ALA A 3 12.42 -13.79 -1.58
C ALA A 3 11.24 -14.76 -1.58
N SER A 4 10.57 -14.92 -2.72
CA SER A 4 9.61 -16.00 -2.94
C SER A 4 10.31 -17.36 -2.92
N PHE A 5 9.57 -18.40 -2.52
CA PHE A 5 10.00 -19.78 -2.67
C PHE A 5 10.00 -20.16 -4.15
N ARG A 6 11.15 -20.65 -4.63
CA ARG A 6 11.33 -21.09 -6.02
C ARG A 6 10.68 -22.46 -6.24
N GLY A 7 10.22 -22.71 -7.46
CA GLY A 7 9.56 -23.98 -7.84
C GLY A 7 8.17 -24.17 -7.24
N VAL A 8 7.57 -23.10 -6.72
CA VAL A 8 6.22 -23.08 -6.11
C VAL A 8 5.40 -22.01 -6.82
N ARG A 9 4.08 -22.21 -6.97
CA ARG A 9 3.16 -21.23 -7.58
C ARG A 9 3.36 -19.85 -6.95
N TYR A 10 3.32 -18.81 -7.78
CA TYR A 10 3.69 -17.45 -7.34
C TYR A 10 2.91 -16.33 -8.01
N HIS A 11 2.38 -16.54 -9.22
CA HIS A 11 1.62 -15.49 -9.89
C HIS A 11 0.26 -15.37 -9.24
N LEU A 12 -0.21 -14.14 -9.03
CA LEU A 12 -1.54 -13.91 -8.47
C LEU A 12 -2.65 -14.55 -9.32
N GLN A 13 -2.43 -14.67 -10.63
CA GLN A 13 -3.34 -15.34 -11.56
C GLN A 13 -3.41 -16.85 -11.34
N ASP A 14 -2.33 -17.47 -10.86
CA ASP A 14 -2.34 -18.90 -10.52
C ASP A 14 -3.42 -19.18 -9.48
N PHE A 15 -3.63 -18.26 -8.53
CA PHE A 15 -4.58 -18.38 -7.42
C PHE A 15 -5.96 -17.77 -7.72
N ALA A 16 -6.24 -17.38 -8.96
CA ALA A 16 -7.52 -16.79 -9.34
C ALA A 16 -8.55 -17.88 -9.67
N GLY A 17 -9.76 -17.79 -9.11
CA GLY A 17 -10.86 -18.71 -9.41
C GLY A 17 -11.11 -19.77 -8.34
N HIS A 18 -12.24 -20.48 -8.48
CA HIS A 18 -12.67 -21.48 -7.50
C HIS A 18 -11.78 -22.73 -7.55
N GLY A 19 -11.34 -23.23 -6.38
CA GLY A 19 -10.48 -24.40 -6.28
C GLY A 19 -8.97 -24.13 -6.45
N ASN A 20 -8.56 -22.87 -6.61
CA ASN A 20 -7.16 -22.47 -6.77
C ASN A 20 -6.52 -21.96 -5.47
N ASP A 21 -7.05 -22.39 -4.32
CA ASP A 21 -6.51 -22.03 -3.02
C ASP A 21 -5.08 -22.59 -2.84
N PRO A 22 -4.21 -21.91 -2.07
CA PRO A 22 -2.88 -22.42 -1.76
C PRO A 22 -2.92 -23.79 -1.09
N GLU A 23 -2.17 -24.74 -1.62
CA GLU A 23 -2.16 -26.13 -1.12
C GLU A 23 -1.21 -26.32 0.07
N ASN A 24 -0.22 -25.44 0.20
CA ASN A 24 0.82 -25.55 1.22
C ASN A 24 1.29 -24.18 1.73
N GLU A 25 2.02 -24.19 2.84
CA GLU A 25 2.52 -22.97 3.48
C GLU A 25 3.41 -22.11 2.57
N LYS A 26 4.15 -22.74 1.65
CA LYS A 26 5.02 -22.02 0.71
C LYS A 26 4.21 -21.30 -0.36
N GLU A 27 3.16 -21.92 -0.88
CA GLU A 27 2.21 -21.28 -1.80
C GLU A 27 1.48 -20.13 -1.11
N LEU A 28 1.02 -20.33 0.14
CA LEU A 28 0.37 -19.29 0.91
C LEU A 28 1.31 -18.11 1.16
N PHE A 29 2.58 -18.37 1.48
CA PHE A 29 3.60 -17.34 1.62
C PHE A 29 3.80 -16.59 0.29
N ASN A 30 4.00 -17.30 -0.82
CA ASN A 30 4.21 -16.70 -2.14
C ASN A 30 3.02 -15.84 -2.58
N LEU A 31 1.79 -16.33 -2.40
CA LEU A 31 0.56 -15.59 -2.67
C LEU A 31 0.50 -14.28 -1.86
N ARG A 32 0.72 -14.35 -0.54
CA ARG A 32 0.73 -13.17 0.33
C ARG A 32 1.84 -12.19 -0.05
N HIS A 33 3.02 -12.70 -0.33
CA HIS A 33 4.17 -11.91 -0.75
C HIS A 33 3.91 -11.19 -2.07
N ALA A 34 3.44 -11.89 -3.10
CA ALA A 34 3.10 -11.33 -4.40
C ALA A 34 1.94 -10.31 -4.30
N SER A 35 0.95 -10.59 -3.44
CA SER A 35 -0.19 -9.69 -3.20
C SER A 35 0.26 -8.38 -2.57
N LEU A 36 1.10 -8.44 -1.54
CA LEU A 36 1.69 -7.25 -0.92
C LEU A 36 2.56 -6.47 -1.90
N ARG A 37 3.40 -7.17 -2.67
CA ARG A 37 4.25 -6.56 -3.68
C ARG A 37 3.42 -5.81 -4.73
N ASN A 38 2.36 -6.43 -5.24
CA ASN A 38 1.45 -5.83 -6.19
C ASN A 38 0.79 -4.55 -5.64
N VAL A 39 0.37 -4.54 -4.37
CA VAL A 39 -0.16 -3.32 -3.72
C VAL A 39 0.91 -2.22 -3.68
N ILE A 40 2.14 -2.53 -3.29
CA ILE A 40 3.24 -1.56 -3.23
C ILE A 40 3.55 -1.01 -4.63
N GLU A 41 3.66 -1.88 -5.63
CA GLU A 41 3.93 -1.48 -7.02
C GLU A 41 2.82 -0.58 -7.58
N LYS A 42 1.55 -0.89 -7.30
CA LYS A 42 0.41 -0.04 -7.67
C LYS A 42 0.49 1.36 -7.05
N ILE A 43 0.85 1.47 -5.77
CA ILE A 43 1.03 2.76 -5.09
C ILE A 43 2.13 3.58 -5.78
N PHE A 44 3.27 2.96 -6.07
CA PHE A 44 4.35 3.62 -6.79
C PHE A 44 3.94 4.00 -8.22
N GLY A 45 3.10 3.19 -8.89
CA GLY A 45 2.51 3.52 -10.18
C GLY A 45 1.70 4.82 -10.14
N ILE A 46 0.81 4.95 -9.14
CA ILE A 46 0.03 6.18 -8.92
C ILE A 46 0.95 7.38 -8.63
N PHE A 47 1.98 7.21 -7.80
CA PHE A 47 2.89 8.31 -7.49
C PHE A 47 3.73 8.74 -8.68
N LYS A 48 4.16 7.80 -9.53
CA LYS A 48 4.87 8.11 -10.78
C LYS A 48 3.99 8.81 -11.81
N SER A 49 2.71 8.48 -11.89
CA SER A 49 1.78 9.15 -12.80
C SER A 49 1.46 10.57 -12.34
N ARG A 50 1.36 10.80 -11.03
CA ARG A 50 0.98 12.09 -10.43
C ARG A 50 2.12 13.05 -10.16
N PHE A 51 3.23 12.56 -9.61
CA PHE A 51 4.34 13.40 -9.20
C PHE A 51 5.55 13.08 -10.07
N THR A 52 5.93 14.04 -10.91
CA THR A 52 7.06 13.93 -11.83
C THR A 52 8.38 13.63 -11.13
N ILE A 53 8.50 13.99 -9.85
CA ILE A 53 9.64 13.68 -8.97
C ILE A 53 9.93 12.17 -8.83
N PHE A 54 8.96 11.29 -9.05
CA PHE A 54 9.16 9.83 -9.04
C PHE A 54 9.47 9.23 -10.42
N LYS A 55 9.42 10.02 -11.51
CA LYS A 55 9.72 9.54 -12.87
C LYS A 55 11.21 9.33 -13.10
N SER A 56 12.06 10.02 -12.36
CA SER A 56 13.51 9.84 -12.35
C SER A 56 13.98 9.55 -10.92
N ALA A 57 15.15 8.93 -10.76
CA ALA A 57 15.75 8.74 -9.45
C ALA A 57 16.42 10.05 -9.01
N PRO A 58 15.86 10.82 -8.08
CA PRO A 58 16.46 12.09 -7.71
C PRO A 58 17.76 11.84 -6.95
N PRO A 59 18.77 12.74 -7.07
CA PRO A 59 20.04 12.64 -6.36
C PRO A 59 19.91 13.02 -4.87
N PHE A 60 18.80 12.63 -4.23
CA PHE A 60 18.55 12.90 -2.82
C PHE A 60 19.09 11.78 -1.93
N LEU A 61 19.50 12.15 -0.71
CA LEU A 61 19.81 11.22 0.35
C LEU A 61 18.60 10.35 0.69
N PHE A 62 18.84 9.16 1.23
CA PHE A 62 17.78 8.21 1.59
C PHE A 62 16.71 8.83 2.50
N LYS A 63 17.11 9.62 3.49
CA LYS A 63 16.20 10.32 4.42
C LYS A 63 15.22 11.23 3.66
N THR A 64 15.72 12.05 2.75
CA THR A 64 14.92 12.95 1.92
C THR A 64 13.96 12.17 1.01
N ARG A 65 14.39 11.02 0.46
CA ARG A 65 13.50 10.17 -0.34
C ARG A 65 12.32 9.64 0.48
N VAL A 66 12.54 9.27 1.75
CA VAL A 66 11.47 8.84 2.66
C VAL A 66 10.51 10.00 2.96
N GLU A 67 11.04 11.18 3.26
CA GLU A 67 10.24 12.39 3.51
C GLU A 67 9.38 12.76 2.29
N LEU A 68 9.93 12.68 1.08
CA LEU A 68 9.17 12.91 -0.16
C LEU A 68 7.99 11.95 -0.33
N VAL A 69 8.19 10.66 -0.03
CA VAL A 69 7.08 9.68 -0.07
C VAL A 69 5.99 10.08 0.92
N LEU A 70 6.33 10.49 2.14
CA LEU A 70 5.36 10.93 3.14
C LEU A 70 4.59 12.18 2.71
N VAL A 71 5.29 13.19 2.16
CA VAL A 71 4.67 14.42 1.64
C VAL A 71 3.72 14.11 0.49
N CYS A 72 4.12 13.25 -0.45
CA CYS A 72 3.26 12.85 -1.57
C CYS A 72 2.03 12.06 -1.13
N VAL A 73 2.15 11.18 -0.11
CA VAL A 73 1.00 10.50 0.51
C VAL A 73 0.04 11.52 1.12
N ALA A 74 0.55 12.48 1.90
CA ALA A 74 -0.26 13.49 2.55
C ALA A 74 -0.97 14.39 1.54
N LEU A 75 -0.25 14.86 0.52
CA LEU A 75 -0.78 15.68 -0.56
C LEU A 75 -1.83 14.94 -1.37
N HIS A 76 -1.57 13.69 -1.73
CA HIS A 76 -2.54 12.84 -2.43
C HIS A 76 -3.83 12.68 -1.62
N ASN A 77 -3.72 12.42 -0.33
CA ASN A 77 -4.89 12.29 0.56
C ASN A 77 -5.66 13.60 0.70
N PHE A 78 -4.96 14.74 0.77
CA PHE A 78 -5.56 16.08 0.83
C PHE A 78 -6.32 16.41 -0.45
N LEU A 79 -5.67 16.27 -1.61
CA LEU A 79 -6.30 16.53 -2.91
C LEU A 79 -7.52 15.63 -3.13
N ARG A 80 -7.43 14.36 -2.75
CA ARG A 80 -8.57 13.43 -2.88
C ARG A 80 -9.76 13.79 -1.97
N LYS A 81 -9.52 14.49 -0.86
CA LYS A 81 -10.57 14.92 0.07
C LYS A 81 -11.24 16.21 -0.41
N GLU A 82 -10.45 17.16 -0.89
CA GLU A 82 -10.90 18.51 -1.19
C GLU A 82 -11.28 18.70 -2.68
N CYS A 83 -10.75 17.91 -3.61
CA CYS A 83 -11.02 18.00 -5.04
C CYS A 83 -11.90 16.85 -5.52
N ARG A 84 -13.20 17.12 -5.77
CA ARG A 84 -14.17 16.11 -6.23
C ARG A 84 -14.05 15.73 -7.71
N SER A 85 -13.30 16.49 -8.50
CA SER A 85 -13.06 16.27 -9.93
C SER A 85 -11.77 15.52 -10.22
N ASP A 86 -11.07 15.03 -9.19
CA ASP A 86 -9.91 14.16 -9.32
C ASP A 86 -10.44 12.75 -9.72
N GLU A 87 -11.08 12.67 -10.89
CA GLU A 87 -11.49 11.43 -11.54
C GLU A 87 -10.29 10.92 -12.33
N PHE A 88 -9.47 10.10 -11.67
CA PHE A 88 -8.40 9.42 -12.39
C PHE A 88 -9.03 8.34 -13.21
N SER A 89 -8.60 8.29 -14.48
CA SER A 89 -8.61 7.07 -15.26
C SER A 89 -7.75 6.02 -14.54
N ILE A 90 -8.35 5.41 -13.52
CA ILE A 90 -8.04 4.06 -13.11
C ILE A 90 -8.54 3.25 -14.30
N GLU A 91 -7.68 2.95 -15.27
CA GLU A 91 -7.99 1.91 -16.25
C GLU A 91 -8.54 0.72 -15.46
N ALA A 92 -9.81 0.40 -15.71
CA ALA A 92 -10.75 -0.32 -14.84
C ALA A 92 -10.13 -1.26 -13.79
N VAL A 93 -10.33 -0.98 -12.49
CA VAL A 93 -9.97 -1.92 -11.42
C VAL A 93 -11.02 -1.95 -10.31
N ASP A 94 -11.78 -3.05 -10.27
CA ASP A 94 -12.74 -3.57 -9.26
C ASP A 94 -13.10 -2.70 -8.04
N GLU A 95 -14.42 -2.56 -7.81
CA GLU A 95 -15.09 -1.97 -6.63
C GLU A 95 -14.57 -2.46 -5.26
N LEU A 96 -13.92 -3.61 -5.22
CA LEU A 96 -13.19 -4.12 -4.05
C LEU A 96 -12.08 -3.15 -3.56
N HIS A 97 -11.70 -2.15 -4.37
CA HIS A 97 -10.72 -1.10 -4.05
C HIS A 97 -11.12 -0.17 -2.92
N LEU A 98 -12.41 0.14 -2.72
CA LEU A 98 -12.81 1.17 -1.73
C LEU A 98 -12.67 0.64 -0.29
N GLN A 99 -13.02 -0.63 -0.06
CA GLN A 99 -12.82 -1.28 1.23
C GLN A 99 -11.34 -1.62 1.50
N ARG A 100 -10.55 -1.93 0.46
CA ARG A 100 -9.10 -2.17 0.60
C ARG A 100 -8.30 -0.88 0.83
N TYR A 101 -8.82 0.29 0.41
CA TYR A 101 -8.24 1.60 0.73
C TYR A 101 -8.41 1.97 2.22
N GLN A 102 -9.51 1.54 2.85
CA GLN A 102 -9.65 1.62 4.32
C GLN A 102 -8.64 0.70 5.03
N LEU A 103 -8.38 -0.49 4.48
CA LEU A 103 -7.35 -1.39 4.99
C LEU A 103 -5.94 -0.82 4.82
N MET A 104 -5.66 -0.09 3.72
CA MET A 104 -4.42 0.67 3.57
C MET A 104 -4.30 1.81 4.59
N LYS A 105 -5.39 2.49 4.94
CA LYS A 105 -5.42 3.46 6.05
C LYS A 105 -5.06 2.79 7.38
N ILE A 106 -5.60 1.61 7.67
CA ILE A 106 -5.33 0.85 8.89
C ILE A 106 -3.88 0.32 8.92
N ILE A 107 -3.35 -0.17 7.80
CA ILE A 107 -1.97 -0.68 7.73
C ILE A 107 -0.95 0.46 7.80
N LEU A 108 -1.19 1.60 7.13
CA LEU A 108 -0.35 2.78 7.29
C LEU A 108 -0.44 3.35 8.71
N LEU A 109 -1.63 3.41 9.34
CA LEU A 109 -1.74 3.86 10.74
C LEU A 109 -0.97 2.94 11.68
N ASN A 110 -1.06 1.61 11.53
CA ASN A 110 -0.39 0.67 12.42
C ASN A 110 1.14 0.60 12.20
N LEU A 111 1.63 0.90 10.99
CA LEU A 111 3.06 0.93 10.68
C LEU A 111 3.71 2.29 10.97
N LEU A 112 2.98 3.41 10.83
CA LEU A 112 3.47 4.77 11.12
C LEU A 112 3.22 5.22 12.57
N PHE A 113 2.15 4.74 13.21
CA PHE A 113 1.78 5.02 14.61
C PHE A 113 1.89 3.77 15.48
N LYS A 114 2.97 2.99 15.37
CA LYS A 114 3.33 2.09 16.47
C LYS A 114 3.77 2.97 17.64
N PRO A 115 3.00 3.06 18.74
CA PRO A 115 3.30 4.00 19.82
C PRO A 115 4.67 3.64 20.40
N ARG A 116 5.57 4.63 20.48
CA ARG A 116 6.92 4.41 21.01
C ARG A 116 6.91 4.18 22.53
N ASN A 117 5.78 4.44 23.19
CA ASN A 117 5.64 4.45 24.64
C ASN A 117 4.15 4.39 25.07
N LYS A 118 3.94 3.89 26.30
CA LYS A 118 2.61 3.52 26.84
C LYS A 118 1.68 4.72 27.05
N SER A 119 2.22 5.94 27.15
CA SER A 119 1.46 7.19 27.38
C SER A 119 0.73 7.72 26.15
N GLU A 120 1.19 7.45 24.93
CA GLU A 120 0.54 7.91 23.69
C GLU A 120 -0.72 7.11 23.33
N LYS A 121 -0.88 5.89 23.89
CA LYS A 121 -2.06 5.05 23.68
C LYS A 121 -3.33 5.68 24.27
N THR A 122 -3.21 6.42 25.37
CA THR A 122 -4.36 7.05 26.05
C THR A 122 -4.90 8.25 25.28
N LEU A 123 -4.03 8.98 24.55
CA LEU A 123 -4.43 10.15 23.76
C LEU A 123 -5.17 9.79 22.46
N MET A 124 -4.92 8.61 21.89
CA MET A 124 -5.53 8.19 20.61
C MET A 124 -6.94 7.59 20.76
N PHE A 125 -7.35 7.19 21.97
CA PHE A 125 -8.67 6.60 22.25
C PHE A 125 -9.54 7.46 23.19
N GLY A 126 -9.02 8.55 23.75
CA GLY A 126 -9.73 9.40 24.72
C GLY A 126 -10.70 10.43 24.15
N GLY A 127 -11.05 10.37 22.86
CA GLY A 127 -11.87 11.37 22.18
C GLY A 127 -13.17 10.85 21.55
N LEU A 128 -13.61 9.64 21.92
CA LEU A 128 -14.89 9.06 21.52
C LEU A 128 -15.58 8.52 22.77
N VAL A 129 -16.30 9.39 23.46
CA VAL A 129 -17.51 9.05 24.21
C VAL A 129 -18.67 9.75 23.52
#